data_AF-A0A951QPS6-F1
#
_entry.id   AF-A0A951QPS6-F1
#
_cell.length_a   1.000
_cell.length_b   1.000
_cell.length_c   1.000
_cell.angle_alpha   90.00
_cell.angle_beta   90.00
_cell.angle_gamma   90.00
#
_symmetry.space_group_name_H-M   'P 1'
#
loop_
_entity.id
_entity.type
_entity.pdbx_description
1 polymer ?
#
loop_
_entity_poly.entity_id
_entity_poly.type
_entity_poly.pdbx_seq_one_letter_code
_entity_poly.pdbx_strand_id
1 'polypeptide(L)'
;MISLARFDNQRLIFHAARQTLRKAEMARLAIHEWLNQHDFELEDWKTRRAFDLGISVSEVEQQLLVEAQGQQKNKNEEEDADSE
;
A
#
# COMPACT_ATOMS: atom_id res chain seq x y z
N MET A 1 -11.68 9.96 -0.23
CA MET A 1 -10.49 10.61 -0.84
C MET A 1 -9.45 10.81 0.25
N ILE A 2 -8.34 10.06 0.22
CA ILE A 2 -7.26 10.22 1.21
C ILE A 2 -6.53 11.52 0.87
N SER A 3 -6.72 12.56 1.69
CA SER A 3 -6.06 13.85 1.51
C SER A 3 -4.71 13.82 2.19
N LEU A 4 -3.65 14.10 1.43
CA LEU A 4 -2.31 14.25 1.98
C LEU A 4 -2.30 15.48 2.90
N ALA A 5 -1.78 15.33 4.12
CA ALA A 5 -1.68 16.44 5.06
C ALA A 5 -0.99 17.64 4.40
N ARG A 6 -1.46 18.86 4.70
CA ARG A 6 -1.02 20.10 4.02
C ARG A 6 0.50 20.27 4.04
N PHE A 7 1.15 19.88 5.14
CA PHE A 7 2.59 19.93 5.32
C PHE A 7 3.33 18.96 4.38
N ASP A 8 2.90 17.69 4.33
CA ASP A 8 3.52 16.67 3.48
C ASP A 8 3.37 17.00 2.00
N ASN A 9 2.25 17.62 1.62
CA ASN A 9 2.02 18.09 0.27
C ASN A 9 3.00 19.21 -0.12
N GLN A 10 3.20 20.20 0.75
CA GLN A 10 4.20 21.26 0.51
C GLN A 10 5.62 20.70 0.44
N ARG A 11 5.95 19.77 1.34
CA ARG A 11 7.25 19.09 1.35
C ARG A 11 7.48 18.31 0.05
N LEU A 12 6.48 17.57 -0.42
CA LEU A 12 6.53 16.83 -1.68
C LEU A 12 6.75 17.75 -2.88
N ILE A 13 6.03 18.88 -2.95
CA ILE A 13 6.19 19.89 -4.01
C ILE A 13 7.62 20.44 -4.00
N PHE A 14 8.16 20.76 -2.82
CA PHE A 14 9.52 21.27 -2.69
C PHE A 14 10.56 20.26 -3.17
N HIS A 15 10.45 18.99 -2.77
CA HIS A 15 11.34 17.93 -3.25
C HIS A 15 11.24 17.71 -4.75
N ALA A 16 10.04 17.81 -5.33
CA ALA A 16 9.81 17.72 -6.77
C ALA A 16 10.50 18.84 -7.54
N ALA A 17 10.34 20.08 -7.09
CA ALA A 17 11.02 21.22 -7.70
C ALA A 17 12.55 21.06 -7.61
N ARG A 18 13.07 20.63 -6.46
CA ARG A 18 14.52 20.47 -6.23
C ARG A 18 15.15 19.38 -7.10
N GLN A 19 14.40 18.33 -7.41
CA GLN A 19 14.88 17.22 -8.25
C GLN A 19 14.46 17.34 -9.72
N THR A 20 13.83 18.45 -10.12
CA THR A 20 13.31 18.67 -11.48
C THR A 20 12.34 17.57 -11.95
N LEU A 21 11.59 16.98 -11.02
CA LEU A 21 10.63 15.91 -11.26
C LEU A 21 9.20 16.41 -11.14
N ARG A 22 8.26 15.74 -11.81
CA ARG A 22 6.84 16.02 -11.57
C ARG A 22 6.48 15.58 -10.15
N LYS A 23 5.55 16.29 -9.51
CA LYS A 23 5.07 15.95 -8.16
C LYS A 23 4.58 14.49 -8.05
N ALA A 24 3.91 13.98 -9.09
CA ALA A 24 3.45 12.59 -9.13
C ALA A 24 4.62 11.60 -9.21
N GLU A 25 5.68 11.91 -9.96
CA GLU A 25 6.89 11.08 -10.05
C GLU A 25 7.62 11.04 -8.73
N MET A 26 7.73 12.19 -8.04
CA MET A 26 8.29 12.23 -6.68
C MET A 26 7.49 11.43 -5.68
N ALA A 27 6.15 11.50 -5.76
CA ALA A 27 5.30 10.70 -4.88
C ALA A 27 5.57 9.22 -5.09
N ARG A 28 5.65 8.79 -6.36
CA ARG A 28 5.96 7.41 -6.73
C ARG A 28 7.33 6.98 -6.19
N LEU A 29 8.36 7.80 -6.34
CA LEU A 29 9.71 7.50 -5.84
C LEU A 29 9.73 7.39 -4.32
N ALA A 30 9.11 8.33 -3.61
CA ALA A 30 9.05 8.32 -2.15
C ALA A 30 8.33 7.06 -1.63
N ILE A 31 7.20 6.69 -2.25
CA ILE A 31 6.46 5.47 -1.89
C ILE A 31 7.31 4.22 -2.18
N HIS A 32 7.93 4.16 -3.36
CA HIS A 32 8.74 3.01 -3.75
C HIS A 32 9.96 2.83 -2.83
N GLU A 33 10.65 3.91 -2.49
CA GLU A 33 11.77 3.86 -1.56
C GLU A 33 11.32 3.47 -0.15
N TRP A 34 10.20 3.99 0.32
CA TRP A 34 9.62 3.59 1.60
C TRP A 34 9.27 2.10 1.62
N LEU A 35 8.61 1.59 0.57
CA LEU A 35 8.29 0.17 0.43
C LEU A 35 9.55 -0.70 0.46
N ASN A 36 10.59 -0.31 -0.29
CA ASN A 36 11.85 -1.04 -0.30
C ASN A 36 12.55 -1.04 1.07
N GLN A 37 12.46 0.08 1.80
CA GLN A 37 13.04 0.19 3.14
C GLN A 37 12.30 -0.69 4.15
N HIS A 38 10.99 -0.89 4.00
CA HIS A 38 10.15 -1.59 4.97
C HIS A 38 9.75 -3.00 4.50
N ASP A 39 10.33 -3.50 3.40
CA ASP A 39 10.05 -4.84 2.87
C ASP A 39 10.35 -5.94 3.90
N PHE A 40 11.40 -5.75 4.70
CA PHE A 40 11.74 -6.66 5.80
C PHE A 40 10.66 -6.72 6.90
N GLU A 41 9.91 -5.63 7.12
CA GLU A 41 8.87 -5.59 8.14
C GLU A 41 7.69 -6.46 7.72
N LEU A 42 7.38 -6.49 6.42
CA LEU A 42 6.35 -7.36 5.88
C LEU A 42 6.74 -8.84 6.04
N GLU A 43 7.98 -9.19 5.72
CA GLU A 43 8.48 -10.56 5.87
C GLU A 43 8.55 -11.01 7.35
N ASP A 44 8.99 -10.11 8.24
CA ASP A 44 8.97 -10.36 9.68
C ASP A 44 7.54 -10.53 10.21
N TRP A 45 6.60 -9.68 9.77
CA TRP A 45 5.19 -9.80 10.12
C TRP A 45 4.60 -11.12 9.63
N LYS A 46 4.86 -11.54 8.38
CA LYS A 46 4.38 -12.82 7.82
C LYS A 46 4.93 -14.00 8.62
N THR A 47 6.22 -13.96 8.95
CA THR A 47 6.89 -15.01 9.73
C THR A 47 6.27 -15.14 11.13
N ARG A 48 6.08 -14.02 11.83
CA ARG A 48 5.42 -14.01 13.15
C ARG A 48 3.99 -14.50 13.07
N ARG A 49 3.23 -14.05 12.06
CA ARG A 49 1.85 -14.45 11.85
C ARG A 49 1.72 -15.95 11.59
N ALA A 50 2.62 -16.50 10.77
CA ALA A 50 2.69 -17.93 10.48
C ALA A 50 3.00 -18.74 11.74
N PHE A 51 3.97 -18.26 12.54
CA PHE A 51 4.31 -18.85 13.84
C PHE A 51 3.11 -18.85 14.81
N ASP A 52 2.42 -17.71 14.96
CA ASP A 52 1.28 -17.57 15.87
C ASP A 52 0.10 -18.48 15.49
N LEU A 53 -0.11 -18.69 14.19
CA LEU A 53 -1.18 -19.53 13.66
C LEU A 53 -0.78 -21.01 13.54
N GLY A 54 0.50 -21.35 13.72
CA GLY A 54 1.01 -22.70 13.52
C GLY A 54 0.92 -23.18 12.07
N ILE A 55 0.94 -22.25 11.10
CA ILE A 55 0.87 -22.52 9.66
C ILE A 55 2.17 -22.08 8.97
N SER A 56 2.32 -22.43 7.70
CA SER A 56 3.44 -21.94 6.88
C SER A 56 3.24 -20.48 6.44
N VAL A 57 4.34 -19.79 6.13
CA VAL A 57 4.29 -18.44 5.55
C VAL A 57 3.51 -18.43 4.24
N SER A 58 3.68 -19.45 3.40
CA SER A 58 2.94 -19.56 2.13
C SER A 58 1.42 -19.63 2.32
N GLU A 59 0.95 -20.27 3.40
CA GLU A 59 -0.49 -20.27 3.73
C GLU A 59 -0.99 -18.89 4.18
N VAL A 60 -0.17 -18.13 4.93
CA VAL A 60 -0.47 -16.73 5.27
C VAL A 60 -0.58 -15.88 4.01
N GLU A 61 0.35 -16.03 3.07
CA GLU A 61 0.33 -15.31 1.79
C GLU A 61 -0.90 -15.66 0.95
N GLN A 62 -1.30 -16.93 0.93
CA GLN A 62 -2.50 -17.37 0.23
C GLN A 62 -3.77 -16.79 0.86
N GLN A 63 -3.86 -16.73 2.19
CA GLN A 63 -4.97 -16.10 2.90
C GLN A 63 -5.07 -14.60 2.56
N LEU A 64 -3.95 -13.88 2.62
CA LEU A 64 -3.88 -12.46 2.24
C LEU A 64 -4.33 -12.23 0.79
N LEU A 65 -3.92 -13.11 -0.13
CA LEU A 65 -4.30 -13.01 -1.53
C LEU A 65 -5.82 -13.18 -1.71
N VAL A 66 -6.42 -14.16 -1.03
CA VAL A 66 -7.86 -14.40 -1.07
C VAL A 66 -8.64 -13.23 -0.47
N GLU A 67 -8.17 -12.68 0.66
CA GLU A 67 -8.78 -11.51 1.29
C GLU A 67 -8.73 -10.28 0.37
N ALA A 68 -7.58 -10.01 -0.25
CA ALA A 68 -7.41 -8.90 -1.17
C ALA A 68 -8.35 -9.03 -2.40
N GLN A 69 -8.48 -10.24 -2.94
CA GLN A 69 -9.40 -10.51 -4.06
C GLN A 69 -10.87 -10.37 -3.63
N GLY A 70 -11.23 -10.79 -2.43
CA GLY A 70 -12.56 -10.61 -1.87
C GLY A 70 -12.95 -9.13 -1.70
N GLN A 71 -12.02 -8.32 -1.19
CA GLN A 71 -12.22 -6.86 -1.05
C GLN A 71 -12.34 -6.15 -2.40
N GLN A 72 -11.56 -6.58 -3.41
CA GLN A 72 -11.65 -6.03 -4.76
C GLN A 72 -13.00 -6.33 -5.42
N LYS A 73 -13.56 -7.52 -5.18
CA LYS A 73 -14.88 -7.90 -5.68
C LYS A 73 -16.00 -7.06 -5.05
N ASN A 74 -15.98 -6.91 -3.73
CA ASN A 74 -16.99 -6.11 -3.02
C ASN A 74 -16.97 -4.63 -3.44
N LYS A 75 -15.78 -4.08 -3.69
CA LYS A 75 -15.64 -2.68 -4.13
C LYS A 75 -16.24 -2.42 -5.51
N ASN A 76 -16.13 -3.38 -6.44
CA ASN A 76 -16.74 -3.27 -7.76
C ASN A 76 -18.27 -3.35 -7.68
N GLU A 77 -18.81 -4.18 -6.77
CA GLU A 77 -20.26 -4.29 -6.56
C GLU A 77 -20.86 -3.03 -5.91
N GLU A 78 -20.12 -2.32 -5.04
CA GLU A 78 -20.55 -1.03 -4.46
C GLU A 78 -20.52 0.13 -5.48
N GLU A 79 -19.56 0.16 -6.42
CA GLU A 79 -19.51 1.18 -7.48
C GLU A 79 -20.64 1.00 -8.52
N ASP A 80 -21.09 -0.24 -8.78
CA ASP A 80 -22.23 -0.53 -9.64
C ASP A 80 -23.58 -0.22 -8.95
N ALA A 81 -23.66 -0.29 -7.62
CA ALA A 81 -24.89 -0.02 -6.85
C ALA A 81 -25.18 1.47 -6.59
N ASP A 82 -24.19 2.37 -6.75
CA ASP A 82 -24.33 3.83 -6.58
C ASP A 82 -24.70 4.55 -7.89
N SER A 83 -25.05 3.80 -8.95
CA SER A 83 -25.37 4.30 -10.30
C SER A 83 -26.87 4.24 -10.68
N GLU A 84 -27.79 3.94 -9.74
CA GLU A 84 -29.26 3.98 -9.97
C GLU A 84 -29.98 5.16 -9.30
#